data_AF-E4WZH9-F1
#
_entry.id   AF-E4WZH9-F1
#
_cell.length_a   1.000
_cell.length_b   1.000
_cell.length_c   1.000
_cell.angle_alpha   90.00
_cell.angle_beta   90.00
_cell.angle_gamma   90.00
#
_symmetry.space_group_name_H-M   'P 1'
#
loop_
_entity.id
_entity.type
_entity.pdbx_description
1 polymer ?
#
loop_
_entity_poly.entity_id
_entity_poly.type
_entity_poly.pdbx_seq_one_letter_code
_entity_poly.pdbx_strand_id
1 'polypeptide(L)'
;MDVIGNVKHQAVKPPEDEGLPTAPGHLIFDADFESGNLGKVEYCENNEYDLYIRVDTCNQKYRLWFHYSVTNAKVGQTCIFHIVNFSKGRSLYREGMGPVVRSTSRVNWIRLSQSQCYYWKGESGGYILSFTFKFDVDERYEFAYCFPYDYSRLQNKIQALPSSVEHRVLAHTLQKRNWLEINDQ
;
A
#
# COMPACT_ATOMS: atom_id res chain seq x y z
N MET A 1 -18.44 -0.25 16.83
CA MET A 1 -17.83 -0.78 15.60
C MET A 1 -16.35 -0.87 15.87
N ASP A 2 -15.79 -2.07 15.88
CA ASP A 2 -14.35 -2.24 16.06
C ASP A 2 -13.60 -1.52 14.93
N VAL A 3 -12.62 -0.71 15.31
CA VAL A 3 -11.75 -0.04 14.35
C VAL A 3 -10.84 -1.11 13.77
N ILE A 4 -11.12 -1.54 12.54
CA ILE A 4 -10.24 -2.47 11.82
C ILE A 4 -8.87 -1.80 11.70
N GLY A 5 -7.86 -2.43 12.31
CA GLY A 5 -6.46 -2.03 12.25
C GLY A 5 -5.83 -2.37 10.89
N ASN A 6 -4.53 -2.07 10.73
CA ASN A 6 -3.78 -2.59 9.60
C ASN A 6 -3.55 -4.10 9.77
N VAL A 7 -3.49 -4.82 8.66
CA VAL A 7 -2.98 -6.21 8.64
C VAL A 7 -1.54 -6.22 9.14
N LYS A 8 -1.21 -7.22 9.97
CA LYS A 8 0.11 -7.38 10.58
C LYS A 8 0.59 -8.80 10.35
N HIS A 9 1.61 -8.96 9.50
CA HIS A 9 2.22 -10.25 9.19
C HIS A 9 1.20 -11.39 8.94
N GLN A 10 0.14 -11.09 8.17
CA GLN A 10 -0.96 -12.00 7.91
C GLN A 10 -0.60 -12.94 6.77
N ALA A 11 -0.37 -14.22 7.08
CA ALA A 11 -0.27 -15.26 6.07
C ALA A 11 -1.67 -15.56 5.50
N VAL A 12 -1.82 -15.47 4.18
CA VAL A 12 -3.06 -15.74 3.47
C VAL A 12 -2.86 -17.00 2.63
N LYS A 13 -3.68 -18.02 2.89
CA LYS A 13 -3.56 -19.36 2.32
C LYS A 13 -4.78 -19.71 1.49
N PRO A 14 -4.63 -20.58 0.49
CA PRO A 14 -5.77 -21.25 -0.12
C PRO A 14 -6.60 -22.00 0.94
N PRO A 15 -7.93 -22.09 0.81
CA PRO A 15 -8.79 -22.81 1.75
C PRO A 15 -8.39 -24.27 1.98
N GLU A 16 -7.88 -24.94 0.95
CA GLU A 16 -7.38 -26.32 1.01
C GLU A 16 -6.14 -26.49 1.90
N ASP A 17 -5.40 -25.40 2.15
CA ASP A 17 -4.21 -25.38 2.98
C ASP A 17 -4.49 -24.84 4.40
N GLU A 18 -5.76 -24.63 4.76
CA GLU A 18 -6.12 -24.19 6.11
C GLU A 18 -5.67 -25.20 7.17
N GLY A 19 -5.08 -24.69 8.25
CA GLY A 19 -4.50 -25.51 9.32
C GLY A 19 -3.12 -26.12 9.01
N LEU A 20 -2.67 -26.09 7.74
CA LEU A 20 -1.32 -26.53 7.38
C LEU A 20 -0.27 -25.45 7.69
N PRO A 21 1.01 -25.82 7.87
CA PRO A 21 2.10 -24.85 7.96
C PRO A 21 2.15 -23.91 6.75
N THR A 22 2.60 -22.67 6.95
CA THR A 22 2.79 -21.72 5.85
C THR A 22 3.93 -22.20 4.95
N ALA A 23 3.64 -22.41 3.67
CA ALA A 23 4.58 -22.87 2.66
C ALA A 23 5.00 -21.72 1.72
N PRO A 24 6.11 -21.86 0.97
CA PRO A 24 6.49 -20.87 -0.05
C PRO A 24 5.37 -20.66 -1.09
N GLY A 25 4.99 -19.41 -1.31
CA GLY A 25 3.86 -19.01 -2.15
C GLY A 25 2.58 -18.66 -1.38
N HIS A 26 2.48 -19.02 -0.10
CA HIS A 26 1.46 -18.49 0.80
C HIS A 26 1.84 -17.06 1.19
N LEU A 27 1.37 -16.08 0.43
CA LEU A 27 1.76 -14.68 0.61
C LEU A 27 1.48 -14.18 2.03
N ILE A 28 2.45 -13.47 2.59
CA ILE A 28 2.34 -12.84 3.90
C ILE A 28 2.20 -11.33 3.69
N PHE A 29 1.07 -10.78 4.10
CA PHE A 29 0.72 -9.37 3.95
C PHE A 29 1.03 -8.60 5.23
N ASP A 30 1.59 -7.40 5.07
CA ASP A 30 1.84 -6.50 6.18
C ASP A 30 1.58 -5.05 5.77
N ALA A 31 0.97 -4.27 6.66
CA ALA A 31 0.79 -2.84 6.52
C ALA A 31 1.03 -2.10 7.85
N ASP A 32 1.67 -2.74 8.84
CA ASP A 32 1.93 -2.16 10.16
C ASP A 32 3.23 -1.36 10.19
N PHE A 33 3.32 -0.41 9.27
CA PHE A 33 4.47 0.46 9.14
C PHE A 33 4.03 1.88 8.78
N GLU A 34 4.99 2.80 8.78
CA GLU A 34 4.74 4.20 8.49
C GLU A 34 4.06 4.38 7.12
N SER A 35 2.95 5.12 7.08
CA SER A 35 2.07 5.30 5.91
C SER A 35 1.36 4.04 5.39
N GLY A 36 1.47 2.89 6.07
CA GLY A 36 0.78 1.65 5.70
C GLY A 36 -0.74 1.76 5.79
N ASN A 37 -1.44 1.21 4.79
CA ASN A 37 -2.89 1.08 4.80
C ASN A 37 -3.34 -0.16 4.01
N LEU A 38 -3.77 -1.19 4.77
CA LEU A 38 -4.48 -2.36 4.29
C LEU A 38 -5.17 -2.98 5.50
N GLY A 39 -6.50 -3.14 5.45
CA GLY A 39 -7.30 -3.55 6.61
C GLY A 39 -7.67 -5.03 6.63
N LYS A 40 -7.79 -5.66 5.46
CA LYS A 40 -8.13 -7.08 5.32
C LYS A 40 -7.66 -7.59 3.97
N VAL A 41 -7.28 -8.87 3.93
CA VAL A 41 -6.96 -9.61 2.71
C VAL A 41 -7.74 -10.92 2.72
N GLU A 42 -8.31 -11.28 1.58
CA GLU A 42 -8.99 -12.55 1.35
C GLU A 42 -8.35 -13.25 0.15
N TYR A 43 -8.14 -14.56 0.29
CA TYR A 43 -7.79 -15.40 -0.84
C TYR A 43 -9.03 -15.67 -1.68
N CYS A 44 -8.92 -15.53 -2.99
CA CYS A 44 -9.97 -15.87 -3.93
C CYS A 44 -9.67 -17.26 -4.51
N GLU A 45 -9.01 -17.32 -5.67
CA GLU A 45 -8.58 -18.55 -6.33
C GLU A 45 -7.29 -18.30 -7.14
N ASN A 46 -6.51 -19.33 -7.48
CA ASN A 46 -5.40 -19.21 -8.44
C ASN A 46 -4.39 -18.06 -8.19
N ASN A 47 -4.05 -17.75 -6.93
CA ASN A 47 -3.22 -16.58 -6.53
C ASN A 47 -3.90 -15.21 -6.79
N GLU A 48 -5.22 -15.17 -6.73
CA GLU A 48 -6.03 -13.95 -6.74
C GLU A 48 -6.40 -13.58 -5.31
N TYR A 49 -6.35 -12.27 -5.01
CA TYR A 49 -6.56 -11.75 -3.66
C TYR A 49 -7.44 -10.51 -3.68
N ASP A 50 -8.45 -10.49 -2.82
CA ASP A 50 -9.27 -9.34 -2.52
C ASP A 50 -8.69 -8.56 -1.33
N LEU A 51 -8.40 -7.29 -1.56
CA LEU A 51 -7.72 -6.39 -0.63
C LEU A 51 -8.66 -5.24 -0.25
N TYR A 52 -8.90 -5.09 1.05
CA TYR A 52 -9.78 -4.07 1.59
C TYR A 52 -8.96 -2.99 2.28
N ILE A 53 -9.02 -1.77 1.75
CA ILE A 53 -8.32 -0.64 2.35
C ILE A 53 -9.17 -0.02 3.46
N ARG A 54 -8.51 0.55 4.47
CA ARG A 54 -9.20 1.20 5.58
C ARG A 54 -9.69 2.57 5.15
N VAL A 55 -10.71 3.04 5.85
CA VAL A 55 -11.18 4.43 5.76
C VAL A 55 -10.18 5.36 6.44
N ASP A 56 -10.21 6.64 6.05
CA ASP A 56 -9.43 7.66 6.75
C ASP A 56 -9.89 7.79 8.22
N THR A 57 -8.94 8.07 9.12
CA THR A 57 -9.21 8.17 10.57
C THR A 57 -10.33 9.14 10.91
N CYS A 58 -10.44 10.25 10.16
CA CYS A 58 -11.45 11.28 10.38
C CYS A 58 -12.55 11.28 9.30
N ASN A 59 -12.55 10.32 8.37
CA ASN A 59 -13.54 10.24 7.30
C ASN A 59 -13.85 8.80 6.90
N GLN A 60 -15.02 8.32 7.33
CA GLN A 60 -15.49 6.96 7.06
C GLN A 60 -15.98 6.74 5.62
N LYS A 61 -16.09 7.79 4.79
CA LYS A 61 -16.61 7.69 3.42
C LYS A 61 -15.52 7.40 2.39
N TYR A 62 -14.31 7.91 2.60
CA TYR A 62 -13.26 7.86 1.59
C TYR A 62 -12.27 6.73 1.84
N ARG A 63 -11.97 6.04 0.74
CA ARG A 63 -11.01 4.94 0.61
C ARG A 63 -10.27 5.17 -0.70
N LEU A 64 -8.98 5.48 -0.60
CA LEU A 64 -8.14 5.78 -1.76
C LEU A 64 -6.70 5.30 -1.57
N TRP A 65 -6.07 5.68 -0.46
CA TRP A 65 -4.68 5.31 -0.22
C TRP A 65 -4.54 3.85 0.17
N PHE A 66 -3.58 3.16 -0.42
CA PHE A 66 -3.09 1.87 0.05
C PHE A 66 -1.57 1.89 0.06
N HIS A 67 -1.01 1.18 1.02
CA HIS A 67 0.42 0.93 1.10
C HIS A 67 0.62 -0.32 1.95
N TYR A 68 1.13 -1.37 1.34
CA TYR A 68 1.31 -2.66 2.00
C TYR A 68 2.52 -3.37 1.41
N SER A 69 2.94 -4.43 2.08
CA SER A 69 3.99 -5.31 1.61
C SER A 69 3.57 -6.75 1.56
N VAL A 70 4.30 -7.50 0.73
CA VAL A 70 4.16 -8.93 0.56
C VAL A 70 5.53 -9.59 0.70
N THR A 71 5.59 -10.68 1.46
CA THR A 71 6.72 -11.62 1.53
C THR A 71 6.26 -13.04 1.28
N ASN A 72 7.22 -14.00 1.27
CA ASN A 72 6.97 -15.43 1.11
C ASN A 72 6.36 -15.80 -0.26
N ALA A 73 6.59 -14.96 -1.27
CA ALA A 73 6.22 -15.28 -2.64
C ALA A 73 7.16 -16.33 -3.22
N LYS A 74 6.62 -17.27 -4.01
CA LYS A 74 7.45 -18.20 -4.77
C LYS A 74 8.00 -17.50 -6.00
N VAL A 75 9.28 -17.69 -6.31
CA VAL A 75 9.89 -17.15 -7.54
C VAL A 75 9.11 -17.63 -8.77
N GLY A 76 8.69 -16.70 -9.60
CA GLY A 76 7.84 -16.93 -10.78
C GLY A 76 6.35 -16.93 -10.51
N GLN A 77 5.91 -16.86 -9.24
CA GLN A 77 4.49 -16.75 -8.88
C GLN A 77 3.92 -15.45 -9.44
N THR A 78 2.80 -15.58 -10.15
CA THR A 78 2.05 -14.44 -10.67
C THR A 78 0.76 -14.35 -9.89
N CYS A 79 0.50 -13.19 -9.31
CA CYS A 79 -0.69 -12.93 -8.50
C CYS A 79 -1.51 -11.80 -9.12
N ILE A 80 -2.81 -11.83 -8.83
CA ILE A 80 -3.72 -10.73 -9.13
C ILE A 80 -4.20 -10.14 -7.81
N PHE A 81 -4.09 -8.83 -7.67
CA PHE A 81 -4.53 -8.10 -6.49
C PHE A 81 -5.71 -7.19 -6.84
N HIS A 82 -6.80 -7.30 -6.10
CA HIS A 82 -8.00 -6.49 -6.24
C HIS A 82 -8.15 -5.55 -5.06
N ILE A 83 -7.96 -4.25 -5.25
CA ILE A 83 -8.42 -3.27 -4.26
C ILE A 83 -9.92 -3.05 -4.47
N VAL A 84 -10.75 -3.72 -3.67
CA VAL A 84 -12.19 -3.90 -3.98
C VAL A 84 -13.10 -2.78 -3.51
N ASN A 85 -12.60 -1.88 -2.65
CA ASN A 85 -13.42 -0.90 -1.95
C ASN A 85 -12.99 0.56 -2.20
N PHE A 86 -12.55 0.90 -3.41
CA PHE A 86 -12.27 2.31 -3.76
C PHE A 86 -13.54 3.17 -3.73
N SER A 87 -13.43 4.38 -3.16
CA SER A 87 -14.56 5.33 -3.10
C SER A 87 -14.68 6.26 -4.32
N LYS A 88 -13.77 6.19 -5.31
CA LYS A 88 -13.63 7.22 -6.35
C LYS A 88 -14.03 6.74 -7.74
N GLY A 89 -15.16 7.20 -8.27
CA GLY A 89 -15.60 6.75 -9.60
C GLY A 89 -14.79 7.28 -10.79
N ARG A 90 -14.32 8.53 -10.70
CA ARG A 90 -13.38 9.12 -11.67
C ARG A 90 -11.97 9.02 -11.09
N SER A 91 -11.21 8.04 -11.55
CA SER A 91 -9.86 7.77 -11.06
C SER A 91 -8.86 7.88 -12.20
N LEU A 92 -7.66 8.43 -11.93
CA LEU A 92 -6.56 8.46 -12.89
C LEU A 92 -6.11 7.04 -13.28
N TYR A 93 -6.49 6.01 -12.51
CA TYR A 93 -6.33 4.61 -12.92
C TYR A 93 -7.09 4.26 -14.21
N ARG A 94 -8.12 5.04 -14.59
CA ARG A 94 -8.76 4.94 -15.91
C ARG A 94 -7.99 5.65 -17.02
N GLU A 95 -7.09 6.56 -16.64
CA GLU A 95 -6.37 7.48 -17.52
C GLU A 95 -4.86 7.15 -17.55
N GLY A 96 -4.48 5.90 -17.27
CA GLY A 96 -3.11 5.42 -17.42
C GLY A 96 -2.24 5.44 -16.17
N MET A 97 -2.79 5.80 -15.01
CA MET A 97 -2.09 5.56 -13.74
C MET A 97 -2.05 4.05 -13.44
N GLY A 98 -0.93 3.60 -12.87
CA GLY A 98 -0.76 2.27 -12.26
C GLY A 98 -0.18 2.43 -10.86
N PRO A 99 -0.30 1.44 -9.96
CA PRO A 99 0.30 1.53 -8.65
C PRO A 99 1.82 1.51 -8.77
N VAL A 100 2.52 1.86 -7.68
CA VAL A 100 3.98 1.78 -7.64
C VAL A 100 4.41 0.58 -6.82
N VAL A 101 5.51 -0.03 -7.23
CA VAL A 101 6.14 -1.17 -6.56
C VAL A 101 7.62 -0.89 -6.31
N ARG A 102 8.14 -1.41 -5.21
CA ARG A 102 9.58 -1.54 -4.95
C ARG A 102 9.85 -2.85 -4.22
N SER A 103 11.12 -3.22 -4.09
CA SER A 103 11.52 -4.37 -3.29
C SER A 103 12.74 -4.06 -2.41
N THR A 104 13.12 -4.99 -1.54
CA THR A 104 14.29 -4.83 -0.66
C THR A 104 15.56 -4.49 -1.46
N SER A 105 15.83 -5.23 -2.53
CA SER A 105 16.99 -4.99 -3.41
C SER A 105 16.78 -3.82 -4.38
N ARG A 106 15.54 -3.51 -4.75
CA ARG A 106 15.19 -2.44 -5.70
C ARG A 106 14.48 -1.30 -4.98
N VAL A 107 15.26 -0.49 -4.28
CA VAL A 107 14.78 0.56 -3.37
C VAL A 107 14.01 1.70 -4.05
N ASN A 108 14.20 1.88 -5.36
CA ASN A 108 13.50 2.89 -6.14
C ASN A 108 12.11 2.38 -6.54
N TRP A 109 11.10 3.20 -6.26
CA TRP A 109 9.73 2.97 -6.70
C TRP A 109 9.63 3.02 -8.23
N ILE A 110 9.01 2.01 -8.82
CA ILE A 110 8.65 1.97 -10.24
C ILE A 110 7.15 1.88 -10.38
N ARG A 111 6.59 2.47 -11.44
CA ARG A 111 5.16 2.39 -11.72
C ARG A 111 4.87 1.11 -12.52
N LEU A 112 3.85 0.35 -12.10
CA LEU A 112 3.34 -0.76 -12.90
C LEU A 112 2.76 -0.25 -14.22
N SER A 113 2.92 -1.03 -15.27
CA SER A 113 2.37 -0.71 -16.58
C SER A 113 0.84 -0.65 -16.53
N GLN A 114 0.25 0.26 -17.30
CA GLN A 114 -1.20 0.30 -17.48
C GLN A 114 -1.75 -1.03 -18.02
N SER A 115 -0.98 -1.77 -18.84
CA SER A 115 -1.38 -3.08 -19.36
C SER A 115 -1.55 -4.15 -18.28
N GLN A 116 -1.04 -3.91 -17.07
CA GLN A 116 -1.16 -4.79 -15.92
C GLN A 116 -2.28 -4.37 -14.97
N CYS A 117 -2.96 -3.25 -15.25
CA CYS A 117 -3.91 -2.63 -14.32
C CYS A 117 -5.28 -2.48 -14.98
N TYR A 118 -6.34 -2.73 -14.22
CA TYR A 118 -7.71 -2.56 -14.69
C TYR A 118 -8.58 -1.92 -13.61
N TYR A 119 -9.24 -0.80 -13.95
CA TYR A 119 -10.07 -0.07 -13.02
C TYR A 119 -11.53 -0.05 -13.46
N TRP A 120 -12.39 -0.73 -12.72
CA TRP A 120 -13.74 -1.05 -13.14
C TRP A 120 -14.74 -0.87 -11.99
N LYS A 121 -16.03 -0.99 -12.31
CA LYS A 121 -17.12 -0.88 -11.34
C LYS A 121 -17.67 -2.28 -11.08
N GLY A 122 -17.58 -2.74 -9.83
CA GLY A 122 -18.12 -4.02 -9.38
C GLY A 122 -19.64 -4.05 -9.39
N GLU A 123 -20.21 -5.25 -9.37
CA GLU A 123 -21.65 -5.48 -9.37
C GLU A 123 -22.35 -4.88 -8.14
N SER A 124 -21.67 -4.89 -7.00
CA SER A 124 -22.10 -4.24 -5.75
C SER A 124 -22.08 -2.71 -5.80
N GLY A 125 -21.65 -2.12 -6.93
CA GLY A 125 -21.59 -0.67 -7.14
C GLY A 125 -20.29 -0.01 -6.70
N GLY A 126 -19.40 -0.73 -6.02
CA GLY A 126 -18.05 -0.28 -5.65
C GLY A 126 -17.11 -0.17 -6.85
N TYR A 127 -15.97 0.51 -6.67
CA TYR A 127 -14.92 0.56 -7.67
C TYR A 127 -13.76 -0.34 -7.29
N ILE A 128 -13.23 -1.06 -8.28
CA ILE A 128 -12.23 -2.09 -8.10
C ILE A 128 -11.01 -1.75 -8.96
N LEU A 129 -9.83 -1.76 -8.35
CA LEU A 129 -8.55 -1.76 -9.06
C LEU A 129 -7.97 -3.17 -9.02
N SER A 130 -7.92 -3.84 -10.16
CA SER A 130 -7.21 -5.10 -10.34
C SER A 130 -5.82 -4.82 -10.89
N PHE A 131 -4.78 -5.46 -10.37
CA PHE A 131 -3.47 -5.45 -11.04
C PHE A 131 -2.72 -6.76 -10.89
N THR A 132 -1.96 -7.12 -11.92
CA THR A 132 -1.16 -8.36 -11.96
C THR A 132 0.30 -8.07 -11.67
N PHE A 133 0.93 -8.92 -10.85
CA PHE A 133 2.34 -8.83 -10.56
C PHE A 133 3.00 -10.22 -10.54
N LYS A 134 4.20 -10.32 -11.13
CA LYS A 134 5.01 -11.54 -11.13
C LYS A 134 6.22 -11.34 -10.23
N PHE A 135 6.30 -12.12 -9.17
CA PHE A 135 7.42 -12.12 -8.25
C PHE A 135 8.62 -12.79 -8.90
N ASP A 136 9.75 -12.09 -8.94
CA ASP A 136 10.96 -12.54 -9.61
C ASP A 136 12.11 -12.85 -8.66
N VAL A 137 12.00 -12.45 -7.40
CA VAL A 137 12.93 -12.73 -6.31
C VAL A 137 12.13 -13.05 -5.04
N ASP A 138 12.65 -13.93 -4.19
CA ASP A 138 12.10 -14.14 -2.84
C ASP A 138 12.61 -13.03 -1.90
N GLU A 139 11.89 -11.91 -1.87
CA GLU A 139 12.16 -10.77 -1.01
C GLU A 139 10.87 -10.03 -0.65
N ARG A 140 10.99 -8.96 0.15
CA ARG A 140 9.85 -8.13 0.49
C ARG A 140 9.56 -7.14 -0.62
N TYR A 141 8.36 -7.22 -1.19
CA TYR A 141 7.83 -6.23 -2.14
C TYR A 141 6.88 -5.29 -1.43
N GLU A 142 6.91 -4.02 -1.79
CA GLU A 142 5.95 -3.02 -1.34
C GLU A 142 5.14 -2.51 -2.52
N PHE A 143 3.84 -2.34 -2.30
CA PHE A 143 2.91 -1.76 -3.27
C PHE A 143 2.24 -0.56 -2.63
N ALA A 144 2.16 0.55 -3.38
CA ALA A 144 1.48 1.75 -2.92
C ALA A 144 0.63 2.38 -4.03
N TYR A 145 -0.38 3.14 -3.63
CA TYR A 145 -1.26 3.88 -4.54
C TYR A 145 -0.46 4.84 -5.44
N CYS A 146 0.49 5.55 -4.87
CA CYS A 146 1.45 6.41 -5.58
C CYS A 146 2.75 6.46 -4.76
N PHE A 147 3.75 7.19 -5.24
CA PHE A 147 5.04 7.37 -4.57
C PHE A 147 4.84 7.84 -3.11
N PRO A 148 5.12 6.99 -2.11
CA PRO A 148 4.99 7.41 -0.72
C PRO A 148 6.08 8.39 -0.36
N TYR A 149 5.71 9.34 0.50
CA TYR A 149 6.64 10.25 1.15
C TYR A 149 6.30 10.25 2.64
N ASP A 150 7.04 9.43 3.38
CA ASP A 150 6.80 9.22 4.80
C ASP A 150 7.39 10.35 5.67
N TYR A 151 6.98 10.39 6.94
CA TYR A 151 7.40 11.41 7.88
C TYR A 151 8.87 11.23 8.28
N SER A 152 9.39 10.01 8.37
CA SER A 152 10.83 9.78 8.56
C SER A 152 11.68 10.43 7.46
N ARG A 153 11.30 10.25 6.19
CA ARG A 153 11.94 10.89 5.04
C ARG A 153 11.81 12.41 5.08
N LEU A 154 10.66 12.93 5.51
CA LEU A 154 10.47 14.36 5.73
C LEU A 154 11.47 14.88 6.77
N GLN A 155 11.58 14.23 7.93
CA GLN A 155 12.50 14.63 9.00
C GLN A 155 13.95 14.58 8.54
N ASN A 156 14.37 13.49 7.89
CA ASN A 156 15.72 13.37 7.35
C ASN A 156 16.04 14.46 6.32
N LYS A 157 15.07 14.80 5.45
CA LYS A 157 15.25 15.87 4.46
C LYS A 157 15.46 17.23 5.15
N ILE A 158 14.70 17.51 6.21
CA ILE A 158 14.82 18.77 6.96
C ILE A 158 16.16 18.83 7.70
N GLN A 159 16.58 17.74 8.32
CA GLN A 159 17.89 17.67 9.01
C GLN A 159 19.07 17.80 8.05
N ALA A 160 18.90 17.40 6.79
CA ALA A 160 19.92 17.54 5.76
C ALA A 160 19.97 18.93 5.10
N LEU A 161 19.08 19.87 5.49
CA LEU A 161 19.15 21.25 5.02
C LEU A 161 20.43 21.94 5.52
N PRO A 162 21.01 22.84 4.72
CA PRO A 162 22.21 23.57 5.13
C PRO A 162 21.93 24.46 6.34
N SER A 163 22.96 24.78 7.13
CA SER A 163 22.83 25.63 8.32
C SER A 163 22.41 27.07 8.02
N SER A 164 22.47 27.50 6.76
CA SER A 164 21.95 28.78 6.28
C SER A 164 20.43 28.81 6.15
N VAL A 165 19.74 27.69 6.36
CA VAL A 165 18.28 27.60 6.31
C VAL A 165 17.75 27.44 7.73
N GLU A 166 16.95 28.40 8.17
CA GLU A 166 16.27 28.32 9.45
C GLU A 166 14.95 27.58 9.28
N HIS A 167 14.71 26.58 10.13
CA HIS A 167 13.43 25.89 10.21
C HIS A 167 12.83 26.11 11.60
N ARG A 168 11.56 26.54 11.62
CA ARG A 168 10.83 26.83 12.86
C ARG A 168 9.60 25.95 12.97
N VAL A 169 9.36 25.42 14.17
CA VAL A 169 8.09 24.75 14.49
C VAL A 169 7.01 25.81 14.65
N LEU A 170 6.03 25.80 13.74
CA LEU A 170 4.89 26.70 13.79
C LEU A 170 3.80 26.16 14.72
N ALA A 171 3.59 24.84 14.70
CA ALA A 171 2.53 24.19 15.44
C ALA A 171 2.80 22.69 15.60
N HIS A 172 1.98 22.05 16.44
CA HIS A 172 1.90 20.60 16.55
C HIS A 172 0.55 20.09 16.02
N THR A 173 0.55 18.94 15.35
CA THR A 173 -0.69 18.25 14.94
C THR A 173 -1.45 17.71 16.15
N LEU A 174 -2.70 17.29 15.92
CA LEU A 174 -3.50 16.54 16.90
C LEU A 174 -2.78 15.27 17.41
N GLN A 175 -1.93 14.67 16.59
CA GLN A 175 -1.11 13.49 16.93
C GLN A 175 0.32 13.89 17.34
N LYS A 176 0.55 15.15 17.72
CA LYS A 176 1.81 15.69 18.25
C LYS A 176 3.01 15.59 17.29
N ARG A 177 2.77 15.68 15.97
CA ARG A 177 3.83 15.83 14.95
C ARG A 177 4.10 17.31 14.67
N ASN A 178 5.32 17.66 14.24
CA ASN A 178 5.71 19.05 13.97
C ASN A 178 5.21 19.54 12.60
N TRP A 179 4.63 20.74 12.56
CA TRP A 179 4.43 21.54 11.35
C TRP A 179 5.53 22.61 11.27
N LEU A 180 6.23 22.66 10.13
CA LEU A 180 7.46 23.44 9.98
C LEU A 180 7.30 24.50 8.89
N GLU A 181 7.83 25.69 9.16
CA GLU A 181 8.15 26.71 8.16
C GLU A 181 9.64 26.60 7.81
N ILE A 182 9.97 26.79 6.54
CA ILE A 182 11.34 26.74 6.04
C ILE A 182 11.60 28.07 5.32
N ASN A 183 12.55 28.86 5.83
CA ASN A 183 12.92 30.14 5.27
C ASN A 183 14.41 30.12 4.89
N ASP A 184 14.75 30.66 3.73
CA ASP A 184 16.14 30.99 3.41
C ASP A 184 16.55 32.20 4.26
N GLN A 185 17.72 32.14 4.90
CA GLN A 185 18.28 33.31 5.60
C GLN A 185 18.79 34.37 4.63
#